data_AF-A0A4Q3XQH2-F1
#
_entry.id   AF-A0A4Q3XQH2-F1
#
_cell.length_a   1.000
_cell.length_b   1.000
_cell.length_c   1.000
_cell.angle_alpha   90.00
_cell.angle_beta   90.00
_cell.angle_gamma   90.00
#
_symmetry.space_group_name_H-M   'P 1'
#
loop_
_entity.id
_entity.type
_entity.pdbx_description
1 polymer ?
#
loop_
_entity_poly.entity_id
_entity_poly.type
_entity_poly.pdbx_seq_one_letter_code
_entity_poly.pdbx_strand_id
1 'polypeptide(L)'
;MEKSDFTSALRGFARSAIEKHGCSATNIIGRGRPENAFLELRGAYEGKCAVRTAKNGWFAFPWMTTDWGTLPESDYVLVPYADHDDPARGTKVYFFQADKLKPAFDAARAARIAAGKKVSDKTGMWVALHSVPGYLPTDTGFERLADWVEEFAPHTKGGAKAPPKAALDATPNRLSIAQAKQALAAYYDVSPEAVEITIRG
;
A
#
# COMPACT_ATOMS: atom_id res chain seq x y z
N MET A 1 -2.37 -17.79 1.51
CA MET A 1 -3.05 -16.64 2.14
C MET A 1 -4.41 -16.50 1.51
N GLU A 2 -5.48 -16.41 2.30
CA GLU A 2 -6.81 -16.20 1.74
C GLU A 2 -6.91 -14.79 1.13
N LYS A 3 -7.80 -14.61 0.15
CA LYS A 3 -7.94 -13.32 -0.57
C LYS A 3 -8.34 -12.15 0.34
N SER A 4 -9.08 -12.45 1.42
CA SER A 4 -9.41 -11.52 2.51
C SER A 4 -8.16 -11.01 3.21
N ASP A 5 -7.25 -11.91 3.56
CA ASP A 5 -6.01 -11.61 4.29
C ASP A 5 -5.06 -10.76 3.45
N PHE A 6 -4.93 -11.06 2.15
CA PHE A 6 -4.09 -10.28 1.23
C PHE A 6 -4.55 -8.82 1.14
N THR A 7 -5.86 -8.62 0.96
CA THR A 7 -6.45 -7.28 0.85
C THR A 7 -6.31 -6.51 2.16
N SER A 8 -6.50 -7.21 3.29
CA SER A 8 -6.32 -6.64 4.62
C SER A 8 -4.87 -6.19 4.85
N ALA A 9 -3.89 -7.04 4.49
CA ALA A 9 -2.47 -6.73 4.59
C ALA A 9 -2.09 -5.48 3.78
N LEU A 10 -2.55 -5.36 2.53
CA LEU A 10 -2.31 -4.16 1.71
C LEU A 10 -2.87 -2.88 2.34
N ARG A 11 -4.05 -2.97 2.96
CA ARG A 11 -4.63 -1.82 3.68
C ARG A 11 -3.84 -1.47 4.94
N GLY A 12 -3.27 -2.47 5.61
CA GLY A 12 -2.31 -2.28 6.70
C GLY A 12 -1.09 -1.47 6.24
N PHE A 13 -0.47 -1.85 5.12
CA PHE A 13 0.64 -1.08 4.54
C PHE A 13 0.26 0.35 4.18
N ALA A 14 -0.95 0.57 3.63
CA ALA A 14 -1.44 1.92 3.34
C ALA A 14 -1.52 2.79 4.61
N ARG A 15 -1.99 2.21 5.73
CA ARG A 15 -2.02 2.89 7.02
C ARG A 15 -0.61 3.19 7.54
N SER A 16 0.28 2.20 7.54
CA SER A 16 1.66 2.41 7.97
C SER A 16 2.39 3.46 7.12
N ALA A 17 2.05 3.56 5.83
CA ALA A 17 2.62 4.58 4.96
C ALA A 17 2.20 5.99 5.41
N ILE A 18 0.90 6.23 5.59
CA ILE A 18 0.44 7.57 5.98
C ILE A 18 0.90 7.96 7.39
N GLU A 19 1.08 6.98 8.28
CA GLU A 19 1.65 7.17 9.62
C GLU A 19 3.12 7.56 9.59
N LYS A 20 3.95 6.93 8.73
CA LYS A 20 5.34 7.35 8.50
C LYS A 20 5.44 8.78 7.97
N HIS A 21 4.43 9.22 7.21
CA HIS A 21 4.34 10.58 6.68
C HIS A 21 3.69 11.56 7.66
N GLY A 22 3.67 11.25 8.95
CA GLY A 22 3.33 12.19 10.02
C GLY A 22 1.82 12.40 10.23
N CYS A 23 0.99 11.45 9.80
CA CYS A 23 -0.45 11.48 10.03
C CYS A 23 -0.89 10.41 11.02
N SER A 24 -1.88 10.72 11.84
CA SER A 24 -2.72 9.69 12.43
C SER A 24 -3.84 9.31 11.45
N ALA A 25 -4.18 8.03 11.37
CA ALA A 25 -5.23 7.53 10.51
C ALA A 25 -6.27 6.76 11.32
N THR A 26 -7.55 7.16 11.23
CA THR A 26 -8.65 6.49 11.90
C THR A 26 -9.59 5.87 10.88
N ASN A 27 -9.99 4.62 11.09
CA ASN A 27 -10.97 3.97 10.23
C ASN A 27 -12.31 4.69 10.31
N ILE A 28 -12.88 4.98 9.15
CA ILE A 28 -14.27 5.43 9.04
C ILE A 28 -15.04 4.46 8.15
N ILE A 29 -16.31 4.23 8.47
CA ILE A 29 -17.16 3.35 7.68
C ILE A 29 -17.64 4.14 6.46
N GLY A 30 -16.99 3.92 5.31
CA GLY A 30 -17.50 4.36 4.02
C GLY A 30 -18.77 3.61 3.64
N ARG A 31 -19.70 4.25 2.91
CA ARG A 31 -20.99 3.65 2.52
C ARG A 31 -20.79 2.33 1.75
N GLY A 32 -21.19 1.21 2.36
CA GLY A 32 -21.13 -0.13 1.74
C GLY A 32 -19.71 -0.64 1.50
N ARG A 33 -18.73 -0.21 2.30
CA ARG A 33 -17.32 -0.58 2.12
C ARG A 33 -16.79 -1.35 3.34
N PRO A 34 -15.88 -2.32 3.10
CA PRO A 34 -15.25 -3.06 4.19
C PRO A 34 -14.37 -2.14 5.03
N GLU A 35 -14.07 -2.59 6.25
CA GLU A 35 -13.14 -1.91 7.17
C GLU A 35 -11.78 -1.62 6.52
N ASN A 36 -11.13 -0.53 6.94
CA ASN A 36 -9.86 -0.01 6.40
C ASN A 36 -9.92 0.47 4.92
N ALA A 37 -11.10 0.53 4.29
CA ALA A 37 -11.24 1.08 2.94
C ALA A 37 -11.31 2.62 2.93
N PHE A 38 -11.59 3.24 4.08
CA PHE A 38 -11.62 4.68 4.28
C PHE A 38 -10.93 5.03 5.58
N LEU A 39 -10.13 6.09 5.52
CA LEU A 39 -9.40 6.64 6.65
C LEU A 39 -9.77 8.12 6.78
N GLU A 40 -9.95 8.57 8.01
CA GLU A 40 -9.86 9.99 8.36
C GLU A 40 -8.42 10.27 8.78
N LEU A 41 -7.76 11.21 8.11
CA LEU A 41 -6.38 11.61 8.35
C LEU A 41 -6.32 12.88 9.19
N ARG A 42 -5.34 12.95 10.10
CA ARG A 42 -5.00 14.16 10.88
C ARG A 42 -3.50 14.28 11.05
N GLY A 43 -2.93 15.46 10.86
CA GLY A 43 -1.48 15.71 10.96
C GLY A 43 -0.96 16.40 9.71
N ALA A 44 0.06 15.84 9.07
CA ALA A 44 0.64 16.40 7.85
C ALA A 44 -0.37 16.49 6.67
N TYR A 45 -1.34 15.58 6.64
CA TYR A 45 -2.48 15.59 5.74
C TYR A 45 -3.77 15.50 6.57
N GLU A 46 -4.81 16.23 6.18
CA GLU A 46 -6.07 16.30 6.91
C GLU A 46 -7.26 16.08 5.97
N GLY A 47 -8.18 15.21 6.38
CA GLY A 47 -9.39 14.90 5.61
C GLY A 47 -9.58 13.42 5.31
N LYS A 48 -10.44 13.12 4.35
CA LYS A 48 -10.84 11.75 4.01
C LYS A 48 -9.92 11.14 2.97
N CYS A 49 -9.47 9.92 3.24
CA CYS A 49 -8.63 9.16 2.33
C CYS A 49 -9.30 7.83 1.97
N ALA A 50 -9.49 7.58 0.67
CA ALA A 50 -9.91 6.27 0.17
C ALA A 50 -8.69 5.35 0.00
N VAL A 51 -8.80 4.11 0.45
CA VAL A 51 -7.78 3.07 0.23
C VAL A 51 -8.24 2.13 -0.88
N ARG A 52 -7.52 2.14 -2.01
CA ARG A 52 -7.81 1.33 -3.20
C ARG A 52 -6.68 0.34 -3.45
N THR A 53 -6.87 -0.91 -3.06
CA THR A 53 -5.88 -1.96 -3.35
C THR A 53 -5.76 -2.17 -4.86
N ALA A 54 -4.53 -2.10 -5.38
CA ALA A 54 -4.27 -2.46 -6.75
C ALA A 54 -4.17 -3.98 -6.91
N LYS A 55 -4.65 -4.49 -8.04
CA LYS A 55 -4.51 -5.89 -8.45
C LYS A 55 -3.77 -5.93 -9.78
N ASN A 56 -2.64 -6.63 -9.82
CA ASN A 56 -1.77 -6.73 -11.01
C ASN A 56 -1.38 -5.35 -11.57
N GLY A 57 -1.18 -4.35 -10.70
CA GLY A 57 -0.88 -2.98 -11.08
C GLY A 57 -2.10 -2.15 -11.51
N TRP A 58 -3.32 -2.68 -11.41
CA TRP A 58 -4.55 -1.95 -11.77
C TRP A 58 -5.38 -1.60 -10.55
N PHE A 59 -5.96 -0.41 -10.51
CA PHE A 59 -6.94 0.00 -9.50
C PHE A 59 -8.15 0.65 -10.17
N ALA A 60 -9.28 0.74 -9.47
CA ALA A 60 -10.52 1.17 -10.09
C ALA A 60 -11.40 2.01 -9.17
N PHE A 61 -12.11 2.95 -9.80
CA PHE A 61 -13.33 3.55 -9.28
C PHE A 61 -14.48 3.22 -10.24
N PRO A 62 -15.66 2.83 -9.73
CA PRO A 62 -16.82 2.66 -10.58
C PRO A 62 -17.37 4.01 -11.02
N TRP A 63 -17.76 4.12 -12.28
CA TRP A 63 -18.58 5.25 -12.72
C TRP A 63 -20.00 5.06 -12.18
N MET A 64 -20.49 6.02 -11.41
CA MET A 64 -21.88 6.08 -10.94
C MET A 64 -22.68 6.99 -11.87
N THR A 65 -23.91 7.32 -11.51
CA THR A 65 -24.84 8.06 -12.39
C THR A 65 -24.21 9.31 -13.03
N THR A 66 -23.38 10.05 -12.27
CA THR A 66 -22.78 11.31 -12.72
C THR A 66 -21.30 11.48 -12.36
N ASP A 67 -20.71 10.59 -11.54
CA ASP A 67 -19.34 10.76 -11.04
C ASP A 67 -18.68 9.43 -10.61
N TRP A 68 -17.39 9.49 -10.27
CA TRP A 68 -16.53 8.37 -9.89
C TRP A 68 -16.78 7.82 -8.48
N GLY A 69 -17.88 7.12 -8.24
CA GLY A 69 -18.05 6.36 -7.00
C GLY A 69 -17.70 7.17 -5.75
N THR A 70 -16.78 6.67 -4.94
CA THR A 70 -16.35 7.33 -3.69
C THR A 70 -15.21 8.33 -3.88
N LEU A 71 -14.70 8.53 -5.09
CA LEU A 71 -13.60 9.47 -5.34
C LEU A 71 -13.98 10.91 -4.94
N PRO A 72 -15.19 11.42 -5.24
CA PRO A 72 -15.60 12.77 -4.82
C PRO A 72 -15.78 12.93 -3.30
N GLU A 73 -15.87 11.82 -2.55
CA GLU A 73 -16.00 11.84 -1.09
C GLU A 73 -14.64 11.84 -0.37
N SER A 74 -13.54 11.77 -1.13
CA SER A 74 -12.18 11.64 -0.61
C SER A 74 -11.35 12.84 -1.05
N ASP A 75 -10.54 13.36 -0.14
CA ASP A 75 -9.52 14.37 -0.44
C ASP A 75 -8.25 13.68 -0.99
N TYR A 76 -7.99 12.46 -0.51
CA TYR A 76 -6.80 11.68 -0.87
C TYR A 76 -7.15 10.24 -1.28
N VAL A 77 -6.24 9.62 -2.02
CA VAL A 77 -6.32 8.20 -2.38
C VAL A 77 -4.97 7.53 -2.11
N LEU A 78 -4.99 6.47 -1.32
CA LEU A 78 -3.87 5.55 -1.13
C LEU A 78 -4.09 4.31 -1.98
N VAL A 79 -3.10 3.96 -2.80
CA VAL A 79 -3.13 2.76 -3.64
C VAL A 79 -1.98 1.84 -3.24
N PRO A 80 -2.20 0.89 -2.30
CA PRO A 80 -1.22 -0.14 -2.03
C PRO A 80 -1.20 -1.18 -3.16
N TYR A 81 0.00 -1.54 -3.60
CA TYR A 81 0.29 -2.49 -4.66
C TYR A 81 1.42 -3.41 -4.24
N ALA A 82 1.21 -4.72 -4.39
CA ALA A 82 2.27 -5.72 -4.33
C ALA A 82 2.32 -6.45 -5.67
N ASP A 83 3.53 -6.64 -6.19
CA ASP A 83 3.77 -7.38 -7.44
C ASP A 83 3.82 -8.91 -7.23
N HIS A 84 3.63 -9.33 -5.98
CA HIS A 84 3.67 -10.72 -5.58
C HIS A 84 2.38 -11.09 -4.85
N ASP A 85 1.98 -12.36 -4.91
CA ASP A 85 0.84 -12.91 -4.15
C ASP A 85 1.02 -12.88 -2.62
N ASP A 86 2.16 -12.37 -2.15
CA ASP A 86 2.46 -12.10 -0.74
C ASP A 86 2.95 -10.66 -0.56
N PRO A 87 2.15 -9.76 0.04
CA PRO A 87 2.52 -8.35 0.25
C PRO A 87 3.76 -8.18 1.12
N ALA A 88 4.06 -9.17 1.98
CA ALA A 88 5.26 -9.15 2.80
C ALA A 88 6.55 -9.29 1.97
N ARG A 89 6.45 -9.68 0.69
CA ARG A 89 7.60 -9.78 -0.22
C ARG A 89 7.94 -8.47 -0.93
N GLY A 90 7.21 -7.40 -0.63
CA GLY A 90 7.43 -6.09 -1.20
C GLY A 90 6.10 -5.44 -1.56
N THR A 91 5.85 -4.27 -0.97
CA THR A 91 4.64 -3.48 -1.23
C THR A 91 5.05 -2.04 -1.50
N LYS A 92 4.46 -1.43 -2.52
CA LYS A 92 4.52 0.01 -2.77
C LYS A 92 3.18 0.63 -2.45
N VAL A 93 3.19 1.79 -1.81
CA VAL A 93 1.98 2.57 -1.53
C VAL A 93 2.10 3.91 -2.23
N TYR A 94 1.20 4.14 -3.19
CA TYR A 94 1.12 5.40 -3.91
C TYR A 94 0.09 6.30 -3.24
N PHE A 95 0.44 7.57 -3.04
CA PHE A 95 -0.46 8.58 -2.50
C PHE A 95 -0.81 9.62 -3.56
N PHE A 96 -2.09 9.90 -3.69
CA PHE A 96 -2.62 10.84 -4.68
C PHE A 96 -3.57 11.83 -4.01
N GLN A 97 -3.57 13.07 -4.50
CA GLN A 97 -4.70 13.96 -4.31
C GLN A 97 -5.86 13.52 -5.22
N ALA A 98 -7.07 13.49 -4.68
CA ALA A 98 -8.25 13.02 -5.41
C ALA A 98 -8.61 13.92 -6.60
N ASP A 99 -8.36 15.21 -6.47
CA ASP A 99 -8.58 16.22 -7.52
C ASP A 99 -7.67 16.04 -8.75
N LYS A 100 -6.46 15.49 -8.58
CA LYS A 100 -5.55 15.10 -9.68
C LYS A 100 -6.01 13.82 -10.36
N LEU A 101 -6.59 12.89 -9.61
CA LEU A 101 -7.08 11.62 -10.14
C LEU A 101 -8.35 11.79 -10.97
N LYS A 102 -9.29 12.63 -10.54
CA LYS A 102 -10.57 12.82 -11.23
C LYS A 102 -10.42 13.13 -12.74
N PRO A 103 -9.67 14.18 -13.17
CA PRO A 103 -9.51 14.50 -14.58
C PRO A 103 -8.75 13.39 -15.35
N ALA A 104 -7.83 12.67 -14.69
CA ALA A 104 -7.14 11.54 -15.30
C ALA A 104 -8.08 10.35 -15.56
N PHE A 105 -8.99 10.06 -14.62
CA PHE A 105 -10.06 9.10 -14.81
C PHE A 105 -11.05 9.55 -15.90
N ASP A 106 -11.45 10.82 -15.91
CA ASP A 106 -12.32 11.39 -16.96
C ASP A 106 -11.69 11.23 -18.35
N ALA A 107 -10.40 11.55 -18.49
CA ALA A 107 -9.63 11.37 -19.73
C ALA A 107 -9.54 9.90 -20.16
N ALA A 108 -9.27 8.98 -19.23
CA ALA A 108 -9.22 7.54 -19.52
C ALA A 108 -10.58 6.99 -19.96
N ARG A 109 -11.68 7.47 -19.37
CA ARG A 109 -13.05 7.12 -19.76
C ARG A 109 -13.35 7.60 -21.17
N ALA A 110 -13.04 8.87 -21.46
CA ALA A 110 -13.23 9.48 -22.77
C ALA A 110 -12.41 8.74 -23.86
N ALA A 111 -11.16 8.40 -23.57
CA ALA A 111 -10.30 7.65 -24.49
C ALA A 111 -10.86 6.25 -24.81
N ARG A 112 -11.41 5.55 -23.82
CA ARG A 112 -12.08 4.25 -24.04
C ARG A 112 -13.32 4.38 -24.92
N ILE A 113 -14.15 5.39 -24.68
CA ILE A 113 -15.34 5.67 -25.49
C ILE A 113 -14.93 6.00 -26.94
N ALA A 114 -13.93 6.86 -27.12
CA ALA A 114 -13.41 7.23 -28.44
C ALA A 114 -12.82 6.02 -29.19
N ALA A 115 -12.22 5.06 -28.47
CA ALA A 115 -11.73 3.80 -29.02
C ALA A 115 -12.83 2.75 -29.25
N GLY A 116 -14.12 3.09 -29.11
CA GLY A 116 -15.25 2.19 -29.30
C GLY A 116 -15.36 1.07 -28.25
N LYS A 117 -14.68 1.21 -27.10
CA LYS A 117 -14.76 0.22 -26.01
C LYS A 117 -16.04 0.42 -25.22
N LYS A 118 -16.67 -0.69 -24.83
CA LYS A 118 -17.83 -0.67 -23.93
C LYS A 118 -17.38 -0.23 -22.53
N VAL A 119 -17.90 0.90 -22.06
CA VAL A 119 -17.76 1.36 -20.68
C VAL A 119 -19.08 1.12 -19.98
N SER A 120 -19.08 0.35 -18.88
CA SER A 120 -20.29 0.09 -18.10
C SER A 120 -20.33 0.92 -16.84
N ASP A 121 -21.51 1.48 -16.59
CA ASP A 121 -21.80 2.12 -15.31
C ASP A 121 -21.85 1.06 -14.20
N LYS A 122 -21.64 1.51 -12.95
CA LYS A 122 -21.63 0.70 -11.72
C LYS A 122 -20.56 -0.39 -11.67
N THR A 123 -19.75 -0.53 -12.72
CA THR A 123 -18.60 -1.43 -12.78
C THR A 123 -17.32 -0.62 -12.60
N GLY A 124 -16.33 -1.19 -11.92
CA GLY A 124 -15.03 -0.54 -11.74
C GLY A 124 -14.37 -0.25 -13.09
N MET A 125 -14.06 1.02 -13.35
CA MET A 125 -13.20 1.38 -14.45
C MET A 125 -11.74 1.23 -13.98
N TRP A 126 -11.09 0.16 -14.44
CA TRP A 126 -9.71 -0.13 -14.07
C TRP A 126 -8.74 0.76 -14.82
N VAL A 127 -7.72 1.29 -14.15
CA VAL A 127 -6.62 2.04 -14.74
C VAL A 127 -5.30 1.48 -14.20
N ALA A 128 -4.25 1.52 -15.03
CA ALA A 128 -2.95 1.00 -14.66
C ALA A 128 -2.15 2.04 -13.87
N LEU A 129 -1.52 1.62 -12.78
CA LEU A 129 -0.50 2.40 -12.08
C LEU A 129 0.68 2.65 -13.01
N HIS A 130 1.16 1.60 -13.67
CA HIS A 130 2.31 1.65 -14.56
C HIS A 130 1.89 1.87 -16.02
N SER A 131 2.79 2.41 -16.83
CA SER A 131 2.57 2.48 -18.28
C SER A 131 2.42 1.08 -18.87
N VAL A 132 1.38 0.87 -19.67
CA VAL A 132 1.13 -0.38 -20.38
C VAL A 132 1.13 -0.08 -21.86
N PRO A 133 2.22 -0.35 -22.60
CA PRO A 133 2.30 0.00 -24.01
C PRO A 133 1.14 -0.59 -24.83
N GLY A 134 0.42 0.28 -25.55
CA GLY A 134 -0.59 -0.11 -26.53
C GLY A 134 -1.98 -0.46 -25.97
N TYR A 135 -2.27 -0.19 -24.70
CA TYR A 135 -3.57 -0.46 -24.09
C TYR A 135 -4.62 0.64 -24.38
N LEU A 136 -4.25 1.91 -24.33
CA LEU A 136 -4.98 3.15 -24.61
C LEU A 136 -3.99 4.30 -24.98
N PRO A 137 -4.45 5.32 -25.73
CA PRO A 137 -3.62 6.49 -26.08
C PRO A 137 -3.05 7.28 -24.90
N THR A 138 -3.64 7.12 -23.70
CA THR A 138 -3.26 7.84 -22.47
C THR A 138 -2.36 7.04 -21.52
N ASP A 139 -1.80 5.90 -21.95
CA ASP A 139 -1.06 4.92 -21.12
C ASP A 139 0.32 5.37 -20.62
N THR A 140 0.37 6.52 -19.98
CA THR A 140 1.56 7.04 -19.31
C THR A 140 1.73 6.49 -17.90
N GLY A 141 0.79 5.65 -17.43
CA GLY A 141 0.72 5.19 -16.04
C GLY A 141 0.15 6.27 -15.12
N PHE A 142 -0.66 5.85 -14.14
CA PHE A 142 -1.19 6.75 -13.12
C PHE A 142 -0.17 7.10 -12.04
N GLU A 143 0.91 6.33 -11.87
CA GLU A 143 1.95 6.56 -10.86
C GLU A 143 2.60 7.95 -10.95
N ARG A 144 2.67 8.54 -12.15
CA ARG A 144 3.19 9.91 -12.36
C ARG A 144 2.37 11.01 -11.69
N LEU A 145 1.13 10.69 -11.29
CA LEU A 145 0.24 11.60 -10.59
C LEU A 145 0.40 11.49 -9.07
N ALA A 146 1.18 10.52 -8.59
CA ALA A 146 1.40 10.34 -7.17
C ALA A 146 2.26 11.48 -6.63
N ASP A 147 1.87 12.03 -5.49
CA ASP A 147 2.69 13.05 -4.82
C ASP A 147 3.91 12.39 -4.17
N TRP A 148 3.77 11.15 -3.73
CA TRP A 148 4.86 10.32 -3.23
C TRP A 148 4.53 8.83 -3.34
N VAL A 149 5.58 8.01 -3.24
CA VAL A 149 5.51 6.55 -3.21
C VAL A 149 6.33 6.06 -2.02
N GLU A 150 5.69 5.29 -1.14
CA GLU A 150 6.35 4.63 -0.02
C GLU A 150 6.63 3.17 -0.37
N GLU A 151 7.90 2.75 -0.24
CA GLU A 151 8.29 1.37 -0.50
C GLU A 151 8.51 0.62 0.82
N PHE A 152 7.82 -0.51 0.96
CA PHE A 152 8.02 -1.46 2.04
C PHE A 152 8.86 -2.61 1.52
N ALA A 153 10.09 -2.69 2.02
CA ALA A 153 11.01 -3.77 1.68
C ALA A 153 10.43 -5.14 2.08
N PRO A 154 10.78 -6.21 1.34
CA PRO A 154 10.40 -7.56 1.71
C PRO A 154 10.78 -7.86 3.17
N HIS A 155 9.84 -8.33 3.96
CA HIS A 155 10.17 -9.08 5.16
C HIS A 155 10.75 -10.41 4.70
N THR A 156 12.07 -10.49 4.61
CA THR A 156 12.76 -11.75 4.40
C THR A 156 12.48 -12.66 5.60
N LYS A 157 11.43 -13.48 5.52
CA LYS A 157 11.37 -14.70 6.31
C LYS A 157 12.53 -15.58 5.84
N GLY A 158 13.63 -15.55 6.59
CA GLY A 158 14.76 -16.47 6.39
C GLY A 158 15.58 -16.22 5.11
N GLY A 159 16.03 -14.99 4.90
CA GLY A 159 17.21 -14.74 4.07
C GLY A 159 18.29 -14.21 5.00
N ALA A 160 19.34 -15.00 5.26
CA ALA A 160 20.51 -14.54 6.00
C ALA A 160 21.07 -13.30 5.31
N LYS A 161 20.69 -12.11 5.78
CA LYS A 161 21.46 -10.91 5.52
C LYS A 161 22.72 -11.10 6.34
N ALA A 162 23.82 -11.46 5.67
CA ALA A 162 25.14 -11.33 6.26
C ALA A 162 25.19 -9.96 6.95
N PRO A 163 25.64 -9.89 8.22
CA PRO A 163 25.64 -8.64 8.95
C PRO A 163 26.38 -7.59 8.12
N PRO A 164 25.98 -6.30 8.21
CA PRO A 164 26.77 -5.24 7.61
C PRO A 164 28.22 -5.45 8.05
N LYS A 165 29.14 -5.42 7.10
CA LYS A 165 30.57 -5.37 7.38
C LYS A 165 30.82 -4.03 8.05
N ALA A 166 30.46 -3.95 9.33
CA ALA A 166 31.00 -2.97 10.23
C ALA A 166 32.51 -3.07 10.06
N ALA A 167 33.14 -1.92 9.87
CA ALA A 167 34.57 -1.80 9.99
C ALA A 167 34.99 -2.62 11.22
N LEU A 168 35.83 -3.62 10.98
CA LEU A 168 36.55 -4.32 12.03
C LEU A 168 37.38 -3.25 12.73
N ASP A 169 36.89 -2.75 13.86
CA ASP A 169 37.74 -2.21 14.90
C ASP A 169 37.12 -2.49 16.27
N ALA A 170 37.84 -3.34 17.01
CA ALA A 170 37.88 -3.59 18.45
C ALA A 170 36.69 -4.28 19.19
N THR A 171 37.04 -5.47 19.72
CA THR A 171 36.47 -6.30 20.83
C THR A 171 35.29 -7.25 20.58
N PRO A 172 35.35 -8.52 21.07
CA PRO A 172 34.34 -9.55 20.84
C PRO A 172 33.15 -9.32 21.79
N ASN A 173 32.09 -8.71 21.27
CA ASN A 173 30.89 -8.44 22.05
C ASN A 173 30.09 -9.75 22.24
N ARG A 174 30.32 -10.47 23.34
CA ARG A 174 29.47 -11.58 23.78
C ARG A 174 28.12 -10.99 24.19
N LEU A 175 27.12 -11.12 23.32
CA LEU A 175 25.75 -10.78 23.69
C LEU A 175 25.28 -11.73 24.79
N SER A 176 24.76 -11.16 25.87
CA SER A 176 24.05 -11.94 26.89
C SER A 176 22.75 -12.50 26.33
N ILE A 177 22.23 -13.58 26.94
CA ILE A 177 20.94 -14.18 26.58
C ILE A 177 19.81 -13.13 26.66
N ALA A 178 19.87 -12.21 27.62
CA ALA A 178 18.88 -11.14 27.76
C ALA A 178 18.89 -10.19 26.57
N GLN A 179 20.08 -9.76 26.12
CA GLN A 179 20.22 -8.91 24.93
C GLN A 179 19.79 -9.65 23.67
N ALA A 180 20.07 -10.96 23.57
CA ALA A 180 19.60 -11.78 22.47
C ALA A 180 18.06 -11.91 22.45
N LYS A 181 17.44 -12.11 23.62
CA LYS A 181 15.96 -12.16 23.74
C LYS A 181 15.33 -10.82 23.37
N GLN A 182 15.89 -9.69 23.83
CA GLN A 182 15.39 -8.36 23.50
C GLN A 182 15.49 -8.06 22.00
N ALA A 183 16.61 -8.41 21.37
CA ALA A 183 16.78 -8.23 19.93
C ALA A 183 15.79 -9.09 19.12
N LEU A 184 15.56 -10.35 19.53
CA LEU A 184 14.59 -11.23 18.89
C LEU A 184 13.15 -10.77 19.12
N ALA A 185 12.82 -10.33 20.33
CA ALA A 185 11.52 -9.78 20.69
C ALA A 185 11.15 -8.55 19.85
N ALA A 186 12.07 -7.60 19.74
CA ALA A 186 11.91 -6.42 18.89
C ALA A 186 11.76 -6.78 17.40
N TYR A 187 12.44 -7.83 16.95
CA TYR A 187 12.36 -8.30 15.57
C TYR A 187 11.02 -8.98 15.24
N TYR A 188 10.49 -9.77 16.17
CA TYR A 188 9.25 -10.53 15.97
C TYR A 188 8.00 -9.81 16.50
N ASP A 189 8.15 -8.59 17.02
CA ASP A 189 7.08 -7.80 17.66
C ASP A 189 6.34 -8.58 18.76
N VAL A 190 7.12 -9.29 19.58
CA VAL A 190 6.64 -10.05 20.74
C VAL A 190 7.37 -9.59 21.99
N SER A 191 6.85 -9.90 23.18
CA SER A 191 7.56 -9.53 24.40
C SER A 191 8.81 -10.43 24.60
N PRO A 192 9.91 -9.91 25.20
CA PRO A 192 11.12 -10.70 25.51
C PRO A 192 10.87 -12.00 26.28
N GLU A 193 9.81 -12.02 27.07
CA GLU A 193 9.34 -13.14 27.87
C GLU A 193 8.73 -14.27 27.00
N ALA A 194 8.23 -13.93 25.81
CA ALA A 194 7.72 -14.88 24.82
C ALA A 194 8.83 -15.55 23.99
N VAL A 195 10.10 -15.18 24.21
CA VAL A 195 11.27 -15.71 23.46
C VAL A 195 12.02 -16.75 24.30
N GLU A 196 12.10 -17.98 23.79
CA GLU A 196 12.92 -19.07 24.33
C GLU A 196 14.15 -19.31 23.43
N ILE A 197 15.33 -19.46 24.05
CA ILE A 197 16.59 -19.74 23.34
C ILE A 197 17.15 -21.06 23.87
N THR A 198 17.15 -22.10 23.04
CA THR A 198 17.69 -23.42 23.37
C THR A 198 19.02 -23.63 22.66
N ILE A 199 20.10 -23.89 23.42
CA ILE A 199 21.41 -24.27 22.87
C ILE A 199 21.54 -25.79 23.01
N ARG A 200 21.64 -26.50 21.89
CA ARG A 200 21.96 -27.94 21.88
C ARG A 200 23.42 -28.09 21.47
N GLY A 201 24.22 -28.62 22.39
CA GLY A 201 25.62 -29.01 22.15
C GLY A 201 25.74 -30.48 21.83
#